data_AF-A0A830CX68-F1
#
_entry.id   AF-A0A830CX68-F1
#
_cell.length_a   1.000
_cell.length_b   1.000
_cell.length_c   1.000
_cell.angle_alpha   90.00
_cell.angle_beta   90.00
_cell.angle_gamma   90.00
#
_symmetry.space_group_name_H-M   'P 1'
#
loop_
_entity.id
_entity.type
_entity.pdbx_description
1 polymer ?
#
loop_
_entity_poly.entity_id
_entity_poly.type
_entity_poly.pdbx_seq_one_letter_code
_entity_poly.pdbx_strand_id
1 'polypeptide(L)'
;MAERDAAIQERNLAISEKKAALAERDMAILQRDSAIAERNNAIMERDNAITTLQYRENTINNPSKSRRRAKRPKEAKPDAPTKRTPKPSKKVKQEAEDNMVKLQGWKSGPDWKDQDLGLNQVVFDETTMPAPVCSCTGTLRQCYKWGNGGWQSSCCTTNLSMYPLPAVPNKRHARVGGRKMSGSAFNKLLSRLAGEGHDLSNPVDLKENWAKHGTNRYITIK
;
A
#
# COMPACT_ATOMS: atom_id res chain seq x y z
N MET A 1 24.81 44.65 -29.77
CA MET A 1 24.89 43.37 -30.51
C MET A 1 25.63 42.35 -29.67
N ALA A 2 26.96 42.41 -29.54
CA ALA A 2 27.79 41.43 -28.80
C ALA A 2 27.22 40.91 -27.46
N GLU A 3 26.72 41.79 -26.58
CA GLU A 3 26.12 41.40 -25.29
C GLU A 3 24.85 40.53 -25.43
N ARG A 4 24.02 40.80 -26.44
CA ARG A 4 22.84 39.98 -26.78
C ARG A 4 23.26 38.61 -27.32
N ASP A 5 24.31 38.57 -28.12
CA ASP A 5 24.81 37.34 -28.73
C ASP A 5 25.45 36.43 -27.66
N ALA A 6 26.19 37.02 -26.71
CA ALA A 6 26.71 36.32 -25.53
C ALA A 6 25.58 35.73 -24.66
N ALA A 7 24.53 36.51 -24.35
CA ALA A 7 23.37 36.03 -23.58
C ALA A 7 22.57 34.93 -24.29
N ILE A 8 22.57 34.90 -25.63
CA ILE A 8 21.99 33.81 -26.43
C ILE A 8 22.87 32.55 -26.33
N GLN A 9 24.19 32.71 -26.38
CA GLN A 9 25.15 31.61 -26.30
C GLN A 9 25.11 30.92 -24.92
N GLU A 10 25.08 31.70 -23.83
CA GLU A 10 24.92 31.22 -22.45
C GLU A 10 23.59 30.46 -22.26
N ARG A 11 22.47 31.03 -22.75
CA ARG A 11 21.17 30.34 -22.74
C ARG A 11 21.22 29.00 -23.47
N ASN A 12 21.88 28.95 -24.63
CA ASN A 12 21.98 27.72 -25.41
C ASN A 12 22.82 26.65 -24.71
N LEU A 13 23.90 27.05 -24.02
CA LEU A 13 24.70 26.18 -23.16
C LEU A 13 23.82 25.57 -22.05
N ALA A 14 23.15 26.41 -21.26
CA ALA A 14 22.28 25.97 -20.16
C ALA A 14 21.10 25.07 -20.63
N ILE A 15 20.57 25.31 -21.83
CA ILE A 15 19.57 24.41 -22.45
C ILE A 15 20.18 23.05 -22.82
N SER A 16 21.42 23.02 -23.30
CA SER A 16 22.12 21.78 -23.66
C SER A 16 22.45 20.93 -22.42
N GLU A 17 22.92 21.56 -21.34
CA GLU A 17 23.18 20.93 -20.04
C GLU A 17 21.89 20.36 -19.44
N LYS A 18 20.80 21.14 -19.44
CA LYS A 18 19.50 20.66 -18.99
C LYS A 18 18.98 19.47 -19.80
N LYS A 19 19.25 19.42 -21.11
CA LYS A 19 18.90 18.27 -21.96
C LYS A 19 19.74 17.03 -21.61
N ALA A 20 21.03 17.20 -21.34
CA ALA A 20 21.90 16.10 -20.91
C ALA A 20 21.43 15.52 -19.56
N ALA A 21 21.20 16.36 -18.55
CA ALA A 21 20.70 15.93 -17.24
C ALA A 21 19.33 15.22 -17.30
N LEU A 22 18.45 15.62 -18.24
CA LEU A 22 17.19 14.91 -18.48
C LEU A 22 17.41 13.52 -19.12
N ALA A 23 18.33 13.41 -20.07
CA ALA A 23 18.67 12.12 -20.68
C ALA A 23 19.30 11.14 -19.67
N GLU A 24 20.20 11.61 -18.80
CA GLU A 24 20.77 10.82 -17.70
C GLU A 24 19.68 10.33 -16.73
N ARG A 25 18.75 11.22 -16.34
CA ARG A 25 17.60 10.87 -15.50
C ARG A 25 16.73 9.80 -16.15
N ASP A 26 16.47 9.91 -17.45
CA ASP A 26 15.62 8.96 -18.18
C ASP A 26 16.31 7.58 -18.31
N MET A 27 17.62 7.55 -18.52
CA MET A 27 18.42 6.32 -18.45
C MET A 27 18.38 5.67 -17.06
N ALA A 28 18.48 6.46 -15.99
CA ALA A 28 18.37 5.95 -14.62
C ALA A 28 16.97 5.40 -14.30
N ILE A 29 15.90 6.00 -14.84
CA ILE A 29 14.53 5.47 -14.73
C ILE A 29 14.42 4.12 -15.44
N LEU A 30 14.94 3.99 -16.66
CA LEU A 30 14.94 2.73 -17.41
C LEU A 30 15.69 1.60 -16.67
N GLN A 31 16.87 1.89 -16.11
CA GLN A 31 17.62 0.94 -15.28
C GLN A 31 16.83 0.48 -14.06
N ARG A 32 16.20 1.43 -13.35
CA ARG A 32 15.34 1.13 -12.19
C ARG A 32 14.16 0.24 -12.58
N ASP A 33 13.54 0.51 -13.72
CA ASP A 33 12.35 -0.22 -14.18
C ASP A 33 12.70 -1.64 -14.63
N SER A 34 13.88 -1.86 -15.24
CA SER A 34 14.45 -3.20 -15.47
C SER A 34 14.63 -3.97 -14.17
N ALA A 35 15.28 -3.36 -13.17
CA ALA A 35 15.53 -3.99 -11.87
C ALA A 35 14.24 -4.30 -11.10
N ILE A 36 13.16 -3.54 -11.33
CA ILE A 36 11.82 -3.86 -10.79
C ILE A 36 11.21 -5.06 -11.52
N ALA A 37 11.31 -5.13 -12.85
CA ALA A 37 10.83 -6.27 -13.62
C ALA A 37 11.55 -7.57 -13.25
N GLU A 38 12.88 -7.54 -13.14
CA GLU A 38 13.71 -8.66 -12.68
C GLU A 38 13.30 -9.13 -11.27
N ARG A 39 13.10 -8.20 -10.33
CA ARG A 39 12.60 -8.52 -8.98
C ARG A 39 11.24 -9.22 -9.02
N ASN A 40 10.32 -8.73 -9.86
CA ASN A 40 8.97 -9.30 -9.97
C ASN A 40 9.00 -10.72 -10.55
N ASN A 41 9.86 -10.98 -11.55
CA ASN A 41 10.10 -12.32 -12.09
C ASN A 41 10.66 -13.26 -11.00
N ALA A 42 11.68 -12.82 -10.26
CA ALA A 42 12.25 -13.59 -9.15
C ALA A 42 11.27 -13.82 -7.98
N ILE A 43 10.26 -12.96 -7.80
CA ILE A 43 9.16 -13.21 -6.87
C ILE A 43 8.25 -14.31 -7.42
N MET A 44 7.83 -14.23 -8.67
CA MET A 44 6.98 -15.24 -9.31
C MET A 44 7.63 -16.63 -9.31
N GLU A 45 8.93 -16.73 -9.59
CA GLU A 45 9.68 -17.99 -9.51
C GLU A 45 9.69 -18.57 -8.08
N ARG A 46 9.87 -17.72 -7.07
CA ARG A 46 9.84 -18.14 -5.66
C ARG A 46 8.45 -18.63 -5.26
N ASP A 47 7.39 -17.92 -5.64
CA ASP A 47 6.02 -18.27 -5.29
C ASP A 47 5.58 -19.57 -5.99
N ASN A 48 6.03 -19.78 -7.24
CA ASN A 48 5.91 -21.06 -7.94
C ASN A 48 6.66 -22.18 -7.20
N ALA A 49 7.91 -21.94 -6.79
CA ALA A 49 8.70 -22.92 -6.03
C ALA A 49 8.02 -23.29 -4.70
N ILE A 50 7.55 -22.30 -3.93
CA ILE A 50 6.78 -22.48 -2.70
C ILE A 50 5.54 -23.34 -2.97
N THR A 51 4.79 -23.06 -4.04
CA THR A 51 3.61 -23.85 -4.42
C THR A 51 3.96 -25.31 -4.72
N THR A 52 5.08 -25.57 -5.42
CA THR A 52 5.52 -26.95 -5.67
C THR A 52 5.98 -27.68 -4.41
N LEU A 53 6.61 -26.98 -3.46
CA LEU A 53 7.02 -27.53 -2.17
C LEU A 53 5.80 -27.84 -1.30
N GLN A 54 4.83 -26.93 -1.20
CA GLN A 54 3.57 -27.15 -0.49
C GLN A 54 2.77 -28.33 -1.06
N TYR A 55 2.78 -28.53 -2.38
CA TYR A 55 2.15 -29.70 -2.99
C TYR A 55 2.86 -31.00 -2.57
N ARG A 56 4.20 -31.04 -2.63
CA ARG A 56 5.00 -32.20 -2.17
C ARG A 56 4.80 -32.48 -0.69
N GLU A 57 4.86 -31.46 0.15
CA GLU A 57 4.63 -31.56 1.60
C GLU A 57 3.23 -32.12 1.90
N ASN A 58 2.18 -31.63 1.24
CA ASN A 58 0.83 -32.18 1.37
C ASN A 58 0.71 -33.65 0.90
N THR A 59 1.48 -34.07 -0.11
CA THR A 59 1.51 -35.49 -0.52
C THR A 59 2.27 -36.40 0.45
N ILE A 60 3.23 -35.86 1.21
CA ILE A 60 4.03 -36.60 2.20
C ILE A 60 3.30 -36.66 3.56
N ASN A 61 2.72 -35.53 4.00
CA ASN A 61 2.02 -35.42 5.29
C ASN A 61 0.62 -36.07 5.29
N ASN A 62 0.09 -36.49 4.14
CA ASN A 62 -1.16 -37.24 4.07
C ASN A 62 -1.14 -38.38 3.02
N PRO A 63 -0.47 -39.52 3.30
CA PRO A 63 -0.45 -40.66 2.39
C PRO A 63 -1.82 -41.36 2.22
N SER A 64 -2.85 -40.97 2.99
CA SER A 64 -4.12 -41.71 3.10
C SER A 64 -5.16 -41.44 2.00
N LYS A 65 -4.96 -40.43 1.13
CA LYS A 65 -5.95 -40.07 0.09
C LYS A 65 -5.53 -40.29 -1.37
N SER A 66 -4.34 -40.83 -1.65
CA SER A 66 -3.96 -41.27 -3.01
C SER A 66 -3.99 -42.80 -3.16
N ARG A 67 -5.14 -43.43 -2.86
CA ARG A 67 -5.38 -44.86 -3.14
C ARG A 67 -6.72 -45.13 -3.82
N ARG A 68 -7.05 -44.35 -4.85
CA ARG A 68 -8.08 -44.73 -5.83
C ARG A 68 -7.60 -44.60 -7.28
N ARG A 69 -7.43 -45.78 -7.88
CA ARG A 69 -7.52 -46.06 -9.32
C ARG A 69 -6.31 -45.71 -10.19
N ALA A 70 -5.21 -46.41 -9.94
CA ALA A 70 -4.41 -46.90 -11.06
C ALA A 70 -5.28 -47.86 -11.91
N LYS A 71 -5.53 -47.52 -13.18
CA LYS A 71 -5.90 -48.49 -14.22
C LYS A 71 -5.16 -48.11 -15.50
N ARG A 72 -4.28 -49.01 -15.94
CA ARG A 72 -3.38 -48.87 -17.10
C ARG A 72 -4.16 -48.99 -18.44
N PRO A 73 -3.54 -48.70 -19.60
CA PRO A 73 -4.25 -48.17 -20.78
C PRO A 73 -4.83 -49.24 -21.71
N LYS A 74 -5.72 -48.77 -22.61
CA LYS A 74 -5.90 -49.31 -23.97
C LYS A 74 -6.24 -48.17 -24.93
N GLU A 75 -5.54 -48.14 -26.07
CA GLU A 75 -5.87 -47.29 -27.21
C GLU A 75 -6.95 -47.93 -28.09
N ALA A 76 -7.76 -47.10 -28.76
CA ALA A 76 -8.19 -47.26 -30.16
C ALA A 76 -9.19 -46.15 -30.57
N LYS A 77 -8.90 -45.46 -31.68
CA LYS A 77 -9.90 -44.85 -32.59
C LYS A 77 -10.39 -45.94 -33.59
N PRO A 78 -11.41 -45.75 -34.45
CA PRO A 78 -12.12 -44.52 -34.87
C PRO A 78 -13.68 -44.67 -34.70
N ASP A 79 -14.62 -43.99 -35.38
CA ASP A 79 -14.62 -42.95 -36.44
C ASP A 79 -15.92 -42.08 -36.39
N ALA A 80 -16.11 -41.20 -37.39
CA ALA A 80 -17.36 -40.53 -37.75
C ALA A 80 -18.15 -41.34 -38.82
N PRO A 81 -19.43 -41.02 -39.21
CA PRO A 81 -19.71 -39.80 -39.99
C PRO A 81 -21.15 -39.20 -39.95
N THR A 82 -21.28 -37.95 -40.43
CA THR A 82 -22.50 -37.34 -41.06
C THR A 82 -23.75 -37.08 -40.17
N LYS A 83 -24.67 -36.13 -40.45
CA LYS A 83 -24.95 -35.28 -41.64
C LYS A 83 -25.83 -34.05 -41.26
N ARG A 84 -25.86 -33.03 -42.14
CA ARG A 84 -26.84 -31.91 -42.30
C ARG A 84 -26.58 -30.56 -41.59
N THR A 85 -26.40 -29.55 -42.44
CA THR A 85 -26.55 -28.09 -42.24
C THR A 85 -27.87 -27.63 -42.93
N PRO A 86 -28.19 -26.32 -43.13
CA PRO A 86 -27.83 -25.07 -42.45
C PRO A 86 -29.04 -24.15 -42.09
N LYS A 87 -28.83 -23.16 -41.21
CA LYS A 87 -29.22 -21.72 -41.30
C LYS A 87 -29.29 -21.06 -39.91
N PRO A 88 -28.84 -19.81 -39.79
CA PRO A 88 -29.75 -18.79 -39.23
C PRO A 88 -29.73 -17.47 -40.02
N SER A 89 -30.80 -16.69 -39.87
CA SER A 89 -31.01 -15.41 -40.54
C SER A 89 -31.22 -14.26 -39.55
N LYS A 90 -30.76 -13.07 -39.97
CA LYS A 90 -31.04 -11.72 -39.43
C LYS A 90 -30.47 -11.33 -38.06
N LYS A 91 -29.76 -10.19 -38.14
CA LYS A 91 -29.49 -9.19 -37.10
C LYS A 91 -30.74 -8.87 -36.26
N VAL A 92 -30.60 -8.56 -34.98
CA VAL A 92 -30.55 -7.17 -34.43
C VAL A 92 -30.21 -7.20 -32.93
N LYS A 93 -29.64 -6.08 -32.49
CA LYS A 93 -29.10 -5.73 -31.17
C LYS A 93 -30.20 -5.50 -30.11
N GLN A 94 -30.07 -6.11 -28.93
CA GLN A 94 -30.70 -5.71 -27.66
C GLN A 94 -29.60 -5.81 -26.58
N GLU A 95 -29.30 -4.72 -25.86
CA GLU A 95 -29.96 -4.26 -24.62
C GLU A 95 -29.55 -5.09 -23.39
N ALA A 96 -28.99 -4.39 -22.42
CA ALA A 96 -28.71 -4.88 -21.07
C ALA A 96 -28.63 -3.66 -20.14
N GLU A 97 -29.79 -3.09 -19.81
CA GLU A 97 -29.91 -2.30 -18.60
C GLU A 97 -30.09 -3.23 -17.40
N ASP A 98 -29.52 -2.79 -16.28
CA ASP A 98 -30.16 -2.75 -14.96
C ASP A 98 -29.75 -3.72 -13.83
N ASN A 99 -29.70 -3.10 -12.65
CA ASN A 99 -29.81 -3.58 -11.27
C ASN A 99 -28.90 -4.69 -10.69
N MET A 100 -27.84 -4.20 -10.01
CA MET A 100 -27.71 -4.26 -8.54
C MET A 100 -28.27 -5.49 -7.79
N VAL A 101 -27.37 -6.35 -7.30
CA VAL A 101 -27.59 -7.20 -6.11
C VAL A 101 -26.38 -7.11 -5.18
N LYS A 102 -26.61 -6.80 -3.90
CA LYS A 102 -25.60 -6.89 -2.82
C LYS A 102 -25.25 -8.35 -2.56
N LEU A 103 -23.97 -8.67 -2.39
CA LEU A 103 -23.56 -9.87 -1.65
C LEU A 103 -22.47 -9.51 -0.62
N GLN A 104 -22.68 -9.95 0.61
CA GLN A 104 -21.74 -9.80 1.74
C GLN A 104 -20.98 -11.11 1.97
N GLY A 105 -19.74 -11.01 2.47
CA GLY A 105 -18.91 -12.17 2.85
C GLY A 105 -18.14 -12.80 1.67
N TRP A 106 -16.91 -13.31 1.82
CA TRP A 106 -16.16 -13.66 3.03
C TRP A 106 -14.66 -13.32 2.90
N LYS A 107 -13.93 -13.33 4.02
CA LYS A 107 -12.45 -13.28 4.05
C LYS A 107 -11.86 -14.63 3.62
N SER A 108 -10.70 -14.63 2.97
CA SER A 108 -9.50 -15.42 3.33
C SER A 108 -8.42 -15.29 2.26
N GLY A 109 -7.25 -14.76 2.63
CA GLY A 109 -6.02 -14.77 1.83
C GLY A 109 -4.83 -15.06 2.77
N PRO A 110 -3.84 -15.89 2.37
CA PRO A 110 -2.92 -16.51 3.32
C PRO A 110 -1.87 -15.55 3.90
N ASP A 111 -1.99 -15.33 5.20
CA ASP A 111 -0.94 -15.56 6.21
C ASP A 111 0.51 -15.24 5.82
N TRP A 112 0.88 -13.96 5.80
CA TRP A 112 2.26 -13.55 6.07
C TRP A 112 2.52 -13.65 7.58
N LYS A 113 2.80 -14.87 8.04
CA LYS A 113 3.14 -15.17 9.44
C LYS A 113 4.60 -14.83 9.72
N ASP A 114 4.89 -13.54 9.83
CA ASP A 114 6.21 -13.08 10.28
C ASP A 114 6.18 -12.73 11.77
N GLN A 115 6.76 -13.65 12.56
CA GLN A 115 7.15 -13.52 13.98
C GLN A 115 6.05 -13.17 14.99
N ASP A 116 5.32 -14.23 15.35
CA ASP A 116 5.03 -14.69 16.72
C ASP A 116 5.31 -13.72 17.90
N LEU A 117 4.55 -12.63 17.97
CA LEU A 117 4.26 -11.92 19.23
C LEU A 117 2.79 -12.16 19.58
N GLY A 118 2.57 -13.21 20.37
CA GLY A 118 1.24 -13.74 20.66
C GLY A 118 0.27 -12.74 21.31
N LEU A 119 -0.98 -12.83 20.84
CA LEU A 119 -2.23 -12.70 21.61
C LEU A 119 -2.86 -11.34 21.93
N ASN A 120 -2.26 -10.17 21.65
CA ASN A 120 -2.96 -8.88 21.84
C ASN A 120 -2.82 -7.90 20.66
N GLN A 121 -3.56 -8.15 19.57
CA GLN A 121 -3.75 -7.15 18.52
C GLN A 121 -4.80 -6.12 18.98
N VAL A 122 -4.33 -5.03 19.58
CA VAL A 122 -5.21 -3.95 20.03
C VAL A 122 -5.58 -3.05 18.84
N VAL A 123 -6.87 -3.05 18.51
CA VAL A 123 -7.48 -2.10 17.58
C VAL A 123 -8.03 -0.93 18.39
N PHE A 124 -7.80 0.31 17.96
CA PHE A 124 -8.43 1.47 18.58
C PHE A 124 -9.95 1.38 18.51
N ASP A 125 -10.60 1.46 19.66
CA ASP A 125 -12.05 1.66 19.78
C ASP A 125 -12.36 3.01 20.43
N GLU A 126 -13.22 3.78 19.79
CA GLU A 126 -13.59 5.14 20.21
C GLU A 126 -14.55 5.16 21.40
N THR A 127 -15.25 4.06 21.69
CA THR A 127 -16.11 3.96 22.89
C THR A 127 -15.35 3.57 24.15
N THR A 128 -14.25 2.81 24.01
CA THR A 128 -13.47 2.29 25.14
C THR A 128 -12.19 3.06 25.40
N MET A 129 -11.58 3.68 24.38
CA MET A 129 -10.29 4.38 24.49
C MET A 129 -10.43 5.88 24.21
N PRO A 130 -9.90 6.76 25.08
CA PRO A 130 -9.92 8.20 24.83
C PRO A 130 -9.08 8.59 23.62
N ALA A 131 -9.44 9.71 22.99
CA ALA A 131 -8.65 10.27 21.89
C ALA A 131 -7.22 10.61 22.38
N PRO A 132 -6.17 10.24 21.61
CA PRO A 132 -4.79 10.47 22.00
C PRO A 132 -4.47 11.97 22.10
N VAL A 133 -3.47 12.27 22.91
CA VAL A 133 -3.02 13.64 23.23
C VAL A 133 -1.61 13.88 22.72
N CYS A 134 -1.14 15.11 22.82
CA CYS A 134 0.22 15.49 22.47
C CYS A 134 0.75 16.54 23.45
N SER A 135 1.76 16.18 24.24
CA SER A 135 2.33 17.00 25.33
C SER A 135 3.39 18.03 24.89
N CYS A 136 3.57 18.26 23.59
CA CYS A 136 4.68 19.07 23.06
C CYS A 136 4.74 20.51 23.60
N THR A 137 3.61 21.05 24.05
CA THR A 137 3.48 22.41 24.60
C THR A 137 3.55 22.44 26.14
N GLY A 138 4.01 21.35 26.77
CA GLY A 138 3.95 21.17 28.24
C GLY A 138 2.55 20.89 28.78
N THR A 139 1.53 20.89 27.92
CA THR A 139 0.14 20.56 28.28
C THR A 139 -0.41 19.49 27.34
N LEU A 140 -1.24 18.58 27.85
CA LEU A 140 -1.88 17.53 27.04
C LEU A 140 -2.92 18.15 26.12
N ARG A 141 -2.61 18.26 24.82
CA ARG A 141 -3.54 18.76 23.80
C ARG A 141 -4.12 17.59 23.01
N GLN A 142 -5.44 17.49 22.97
CA GLN A 142 -6.16 16.46 22.21
C GLN A 142 -5.77 16.50 20.73
N CYS A 143 -5.47 15.34 20.16
CA CYS A 143 -5.26 15.16 18.72
C CYS A 143 -6.61 14.98 18.02
N TYR A 144 -6.67 15.35 16.74
CA TYR A 144 -7.88 15.19 15.94
C TYR A 144 -7.72 14.07 14.91
N LYS A 145 -8.83 13.43 14.53
CA LYS A 145 -8.86 12.39 13.51
C LYS A 145 -8.40 12.95 12.15
N TRP A 146 -7.64 12.14 11.42
CA TRP A 146 -7.08 12.49 10.12
C TRP A 146 -7.10 11.30 9.15
N GLY A 147 -7.75 11.49 7.99
CA GLY A 147 -7.80 10.48 6.93
C GLY A 147 -8.46 9.17 7.38
N ASN A 148 -7.97 8.03 6.88
CA ASN A 148 -8.52 6.72 7.22
C ASN A 148 -8.00 6.25 8.61
N GLY A 149 -8.68 6.68 9.67
CA GLY A 149 -8.41 6.30 11.06
C GLY A 149 -7.08 6.80 11.64
N GLY A 150 -6.41 7.74 10.97
CA GLY A 150 -5.18 8.34 11.48
C GLY A 150 -5.43 9.48 12.47
N TRP A 151 -4.34 10.03 12.99
CA TRP A 151 -4.34 11.12 13.97
C TRP A 151 -3.45 12.27 13.49
N GLN A 152 -3.84 13.48 13.88
CA GLN A 152 -3.05 14.68 13.66
C GLN A 152 -2.95 15.52 14.94
N SER A 153 -1.73 15.97 15.22
CA SER A 153 -1.40 16.88 16.31
C SER A 153 -2.10 18.22 16.13
N SER A 154 -2.65 18.75 17.23
CA SER A 154 -3.24 20.08 17.32
C SER A 154 -2.26 21.17 17.78
N CYS A 155 -1.08 20.78 18.28
CA CYS A 155 -0.17 21.64 19.06
C CYS A 155 1.29 21.66 18.57
N CYS A 156 1.66 20.82 17.61
CA CYS A 156 3.03 20.80 17.07
C CYS A 156 3.11 20.36 15.60
N THR A 157 4.01 20.99 14.85
CA THR A 157 4.57 20.49 13.59
C THR A 157 5.90 19.77 13.88
N THR A 158 6.74 19.55 12.88
CA THR A 158 8.11 19.03 13.04
C THR A 158 9.01 19.95 13.86
N ASN A 159 8.92 21.26 13.61
CA ASN A 159 9.89 22.25 14.07
C ASN A 159 9.26 23.35 14.96
N LEU A 160 7.96 23.26 15.22
CA LEU A 160 7.20 24.25 15.98
C LEU A 160 6.29 23.54 16.98
N SER A 161 6.32 23.99 18.23
CA SER A 161 5.40 23.56 19.28
C SER A 161 4.68 24.76 19.85
N MET A 162 3.41 24.93 19.49
CA MET A 162 2.52 25.96 20.03
C MET A 162 1.06 25.57 19.81
N TYR A 163 0.19 25.97 20.74
CA TYR A 163 -1.25 25.73 20.65
C TYR A 163 -2.03 27.05 20.82
N PRO A 164 -2.98 27.36 19.92
CA PRO A 164 -3.26 26.67 18.66
C PRO A 164 -2.16 26.92 17.61
N LEU A 165 -1.99 26.00 16.66
CA LEU A 165 -1.03 26.17 15.55
C LEU A 165 -1.35 27.43 14.70
N PRO A 166 -0.34 28.07 14.05
CA PRO A 166 -0.52 29.31 13.29
C PRO A 166 -1.60 29.21 12.20
N ALA A 167 -2.21 30.34 11.84
CA ALA A 167 -3.08 30.41 10.66
C ALA A 167 -2.25 30.21 9.37
N VAL A 168 -2.83 29.60 8.33
CA VAL A 168 -2.18 29.56 7.01
C VAL A 168 -2.51 30.85 6.22
N PRO A 169 -1.50 31.54 5.63
CA PRO A 169 -1.71 32.86 5.04
C PRO A 169 -2.70 32.85 3.87
N ASN A 170 -2.71 31.77 3.09
CA ASN A 170 -3.51 31.68 1.86
C ASN A 170 -4.91 31.07 2.06
N LYS A 171 -5.35 30.79 3.30
CA LYS A 171 -6.70 30.26 3.58
C LYS A 171 -7.28 30.83 4.87
N ARG A 172 -8.36 31.60 4.77
CA ARG A 172 -9.10 32.11 5.94
C ARG A 172 -9.59 30.94 6.81
N HIS A 173 -9.53 31.12 8.13
CA HIS A 173 -9.97 30.16 9.17
C HIS A 173 -9.23 28.81 9.23
N ALA A 174 -8.28 28.53 8.33
CA ALA A 174 -7.46 27.33 8.40
C ALA A 174 -6.15 27.57 9.16
N ARG A 175 -5.66 26.52 9.83
CA ARG A 175 -4.37 26.51 10.56
C ARG A 175 -3.36 25.59 9.89
N VAL A 176 -2.08 25.79 10.17
CA VAL A 176 -1.01 24.88 9.79
C VAL A 176 -1.30 23.52 10.43
N GLY A 177 -1.29 22.46 9.61
CA GLY A 177 -1.54 21.12 10.11
C GLY A 177 -0.34 20.59 10.92
N GLY A 178 -0.60 20.02 12.10
CA GLY A 178 0.44 19.40 12.92
C GLY A 178 0.97 18.07 12.39
N ARG A 179 1.89 17.44 13.13
CA ARG A 179 2.43 16.09 12.88
C ARG A 179 1.30 15.05 12.72
N LYS A 180 1.51 14.02 11.90
CA LYS A 180 0.50 13.02 11.51
C LYS A 180 0.95 11.60 11.77
N MET A 181 0.00 10.71 12.01
CA MET A 181 0.17 9.26 12.12
C MET A 181 -0.97 8.55 11.39
N SER A 182 -0.69 7.45 10.68
CA SER A 182 -1.76 6.62 10.08
C SER A 182 -2.44 5.74 11.12
N GLY A 183 -3.70 5.36 10.91
CA GLY A 183 -4.40 4.46 11.84
C GLY A 183 -3.71 3.10 12.00
N SER A 184 -3.08 2.60 10.93
CA SER A 184 -2.25 1.40 10.98
C SER A 184 -0.98 1.54 11.84
N ALA A 185 -0.36 2.72 11.87
CA ALA A 185 0.77 2.98 12.75
C ALA A 185 0.31 3.17 14.20
N PHE A 186 -0.86 3.79 14.40
CA PHE A 186 -1.46 3.97 15.72
C PHE A 186 -1.90 2.65 16.36
N ASN A 187 -2.58 1.75 15.64
CA ASN A 187 -2.94 0.42 16.14
C ASN A 187 -1.69 -0.43 16.49
N LYS A 188 -0.60 -0.29 15.71
CA LYS A 188 0.70 -0.91 16.06
C LYS A 188 1.31 -0.31 17.33
N LEU A 189 1.17 0.99 17.56
CA LEU A 189 1.58 1.64 18.81
C LEU A 189 0.74 1.13 19.99
N LEU A 190 -0.59 1.07 19.87
CA LEU A 190 -1.46 0.54 20.91
C LEU A 190 -1.15 -0.92 21.27
N SER A 191 -0.93 -1.77 20.27
CA SER A 191 -0.56 -3.17 20.48
C SER A 191 0.79 -3.31 21.20
N ARG A 192 1.76 -2.42 20.92
CA ARG A 192 3.03 -2.37 21.65
C ARG A 192 2.84 -1.91 23.09
N LEU A 193 2.14 -0.80 23.31
CA LEU A 193 1.90 -0.23 24.64
C LEU A 193 1.15 -1.22 25.55
N ALA A 194 0.15 -1.94 25.01
CA ALA A 194 -0.53 -3.02 25.73
C ALA A 194 0.41 -4.18 26.07
N GLY A 195 1.32 -4.57 25.16
CA GLY A 195 2.36 -5.56 25.42
C GLY A 195 3.38 -5.12 26.48
N GLU A 196 3.63 -3.81 26.60
CA GLU A 196 4.43 -3.18 27.66
C GLU A 196 3.62 -2.95 28.96
N GLY A 197 2.36 -3.37 29.02
CA GLY A 197 1.50 -3.25 30.21
C GLY A 197 0.95 -1.85 30.48
N HIS A 198 0.98 -0.93 29.52
CA HIS A 198 0.35 0.38 29.67
C HIS A 198 -1.19 0.27 29.65
N ASP A 199 -1.84 0.96 30.59
CA ASP A 199 -3.30 1.10 30.60
C ASP A 199 -3.79 2.04 29.48
N LEU A 200 -4.56 1.46 28.56
CA LEU A 200 -5.13 2.17 27.41
C LEU A 200 -6.46 2.89 27.71
N SER A 201 -6.94 2.82 28.95
CA SER A 201 -8.04 3.69 29.43
C SER A 201 -7.58 5.15 29.58
N ASN A 202 -6.27 5.38 29.65
CA ASN A 202 -5.65 6.70 29.69
C ASN A 202 -5.28 7.21 28.28
N PRO A 203 -5.35 8.53 28.02
CA PRO A 203 -5.04 9.09 26.70
C PRO A 203 -3.55 8.96 26.36
N VAL A 204 -3.25 8.17 25.33
CA VAL A 204 -1.89 7.96 24.84
C VAL A 204 -1.28 9.26 24.34
N ASP A 205 -0.11 9.63 24.87
CA ASP A 205 0.67 10.77 24.39
C ASP A 205 1.50 10.42 23.15
N LEU A 206 1.24 11.15 22.07
CA LEU A 206 1.90 10.96 20.79
C LEU A 206 3.21 11.77 20.64
N LYS A 207 3.57 12.64 21.59
CA LYS A 207 4.74 13.55 21.50
C LYS A 207 6.00 12.91 20.90
N GLU A 208 6.43 11.77 21.46
CA GLU A 208 7.61 10.99 21.02
C GLU A 208 7.26 9.85 20.06
N ASN A 209 5.97 9.51 19.95
CA ASN A 209 5.48 8.39 19.15
C ASN A 209 5.05 8.77 17.73
N TRP A 210 4.90 10.07 17.41
CA TRP A 210 4.62 10.55 16.05
C TRP A 210 5.52 9.87 15.03
N ALA A 211 4.94 9.52 13.87
CA ALA A 211 5.70 8.91 12.79
C ALA A 211 6.91 9.78 12.46
N LYS A 212 8.13 9.25 12.71
CA LYS A 212 9.39 9.94 12.39
C LYS A 212 9.35 10.36 10.91
N HIS A 213 9.79 11.58 10.63
CA HIS A 213 9.72 12.15 9.29
C HIS A 213 10.50 11.27 8.28
N GLY A 214 9.78 10.45 7.52
CA GLY A 214 10.39 9.35 6.79
C GLY A 214 9.51 8.64 5.75
N THR A 215 8.40 9.24 5.31
CA THR A 215 7.62 8.75 4.13
C THR A 215 7.26 9.86 3.15
N ASN A 216 7.98 10.98 3.16
CA ASN A 216 7.97 11.93 2.06
C ASN A 216 8.72 11.28 0.87
N ARG A 217 7.97 10.58 0.01
CA ARG A 217 8.48 9.88 -1.19
C ARG A 217 8.87 10.82 -2.34
N TYR A 218 9.47 11.95 -1.99
CA TYR A 218 10.02 12.95 -2.90
C TYR A 218 11.34 13.46 -2.31
N ILE A 219 12.40 12.68 -2.49
CA ILE A 219 13.76 13.18 -2.30
C ILE A 219 14.13 13.86 -3.62
N THR A 220 14.06 15.18 -3.66
CA THR A 220 14.61 15.95 -4.78
C THR A 220 16.12 16.00 -4.60
N ILE A 221 16.83 15.11 -5.28
CA ILE A 221 18.29 15.19 -5.39
C ILE A 221 18.61 16.16 -6.52
N LYS A 222 19.54 17.10 -6.25
CA LYS A 222 20.10 18.04 -7.22
C LYS A 222 21.25 17.40 -7.97
#